data_AF-X1Q8K2-F1
#
_entry.id   AF-X1Q8K2-F1
#
_cell.length_a   1.000
_cell.length_b   1.000
_cell.length_c   1.000
_cell.angle_alpha   90.00
_cell.angle_beta   90.00
_cell.angle_gamma   90.00
#
_symmetry.space_group_name_H-M   'P 1'
#
loop_
_entity.id
_entity.type
_entity.pdbx_description
1 polymer ?
#
loop_
_entity_poly.entity_id
_entity_poly.type
_entity_poly.pdbx_seq_one_letter_code
_entity_poly.pdbx_strand_id
1 'polypeptide(L)'
;LGLVDAVIPEPLGGAHRNIPDTVYNVEKYIVKTLRDLKRTKIDNLLENRYRKLRSIGSSDADRLRRKTQAGRDRIKAALEAIPKKSKEAIPKKSKEAVTKKSKPVPAKV
;
A
#
# COMPACT_ATOMS: atom_id res chain seq x y z
N LEU A 1 -17.20 -3.47 -6.62
CA LEU A 1 -16.50 -4.34 -7.58
C LEU A 1 -15.57 -3.58 -8.54
N GLY A 2 -15.65 -2.25 -8.67
CA GLY A 2 -14.59 -1.43 -9.32
C GLY A 2 -14.28 -1.80 -10.78
N LEU A 3 -15.18 -2.55 -11.43
CA LEU A 3 -14.97 -3.13 -12.75
C LEU A 3 -15.23 -2.11 -13.86
N VAL A 4 -16.28 -1.31 -13.68
CA VAL A 4 -16.66 -0.22 -14.58
C VAL A 4 -16.28 1.11 -13.95
N ASP A 5 -15.94 2.10 -14.79
CA ASP A 5 -15.52 3.42 -14.32
C ASP A 5 -16.71 4.30 -13.90
N ALA A 6 -17.83 4.18 -14.61
CA ALA A 6 -19.04 4.94 -14.35
C ALA A 6 -20.29 4.19 -14.82
N VAL A 7 -21.43 4.60 -14.28
CA VAL A 7 -22.77 4.19 -14.72
C VAL A 7 -23.44 5.44 -15.29
N ILE A 8 -23.85 5.39 -16.54
CA ILE A 8 -24.53 6.51 -17.22
C ILE A 8 -26.03 6.40 -16.91
N PRO A 9 -26.69 7.46 -16.41
CA PRO A 9 -28.09 7.40 -16.05
C PRO A 9 -28.98 7.31 -17.30
N GLU A 10 -29.95 6.41 -17.23
CA GLU A 10 -31.03 6.30 -18.23
C GLU A 10 -32.13 7.34 -17.96
N PRO A 11 -32.86 7.77 -19.01
CA PRO A 11 -34.01 8.65 -18.86
C PRO A 11 -35.19 7.94 -18.17
N LEU A 12 -36.16 8.74 -17.72
CA LEU A 12 -37.33 8.23 -16.98
C LEU A 12 -38.08 7.17 -17.81
N GLY A 13 -38.24 5.98 -17.22
CA GLY A 13 -38.91 4.85 -17.87
C GLY A 13 -37.99 4.02 -18.80
N GLY A 14 -36.69 4.31 -18.83
CA GLY A 14 -35.66 3.48 -19.46
C GLY A 14 -35.19 4.01 -20.81
N ALA A 15 -34.02 3.53 -21.24
CA ALA A 15 -33.34 3.98 -22.46
C ALA A 15 -34.18 3.89 -23.75
N HIS A 16 -35.04 2.87 -23.84
CA HIS A 16 -35.89 2.63 -25.01
C HIS A 16 -37.04 3.66 -25.15
N ARG A 17 -37.47 4.30 -24.06
CA ARG A 17 -38.59 5.26 -24.08
C ARG A 17 -38.17 6.65 -24.55
N ASN A 18 -36.90 6.99 -24.33
CA ASN A 18 -36.34 8.26 -24.75
C ASN A 18 -34.90 8.05 -25.25
N ILE A 19 -34.82 7.59 -26.49
CA ILE A 19 -33.56 7.33 -27.18
C ILE A 19 -32.72 8.62 -27.34
N PRO A 20 -33.30 9.77 -27.74
CA PRO A 20 -32.53 11.01 -27.87
C PRO A 20 -31.77 11.41 -26.60
N ASP A 21 -32.43 11.39 -25.44
CA ASP A 21 -31.79 11.75 -24.16
C ASP A 21 -30.74 10.73 -23.74
N THR A 22 -30.98 9.44 -24.00
CA THR A 22 -30.01 8.39 -23.73
C THR A 22 -28.73 8.60 -24.54
N VAL A 23 -28.88 8.84 -25.85
CA VAL A 23 -27.75 9.08 -26.75
C VAL A 23 -26.98 10.33 -26.31
N TYR A 24 -27.69 11.41 -25.97
CA TYR A 24 -27.07 12.64 -25.46
C TYR A 24 -26.24 12.40 -24.19
N ASN A 25 -26.77 11.65 -23.23
CA ASN A 25 -26.05 11.33 -21.99
C ASN A 25 -24.78 10.50 -22.26
N VAL A 26 -24.87 9.53 -23.17
CA VAL A 26 -23.74 8.69 -23.58
C VAL A 26 -22.68 9.53 -24.31
N GLU A 27 -23.10 10.33 -25.29
CA GLU A 27 -22.21 11.22 -26.05
C GLU A 27 -21.45 12.17 -25.11
N LYS A 28 -22.17 12.85 -24.22
CA LYS A 28 -21.58 13.75 -23.23
C LYS A 28 -20.51 13.08 -22.39
N TYR A 29 -20.75 11.84 -21.96
CA TYR A 29 -19.77 11.06 -21.19
C TYR A 29 -18.56 10.66 -22.03
N ILE A 30 -18.76 10.17 -23.25
CA ILE A 30 -17.68 9.78 -24.17
C ILE A 30 -16.80 10.98 -24.51
N VAL A 31 -17.39 12.11 -24.88
CA VAL A 31 -16.64 13.33 -25.24
C VAL A 31 -15.81 13.83 -24.07
N LYS A 32 -16.39 13.83 -22.85
CA LYS A 32 -15.66 14.22 -21.63
C LYS A 32 -14.47 13.28 -21.38
N THR A 33 -14.70 11.97 -21.36
CA THR A 33 -13.66 10.98 -21.05
C THR A 33 -12.55 10.97 -22.10
N LEU A 34 -12.88 11.07 -23.38
CA LEU A 34 -11.88 11.17 -24.45
C LEU A 34 -11.04 12.44 -24.32
N ARG A 35 -11.65 13.58 -23.96
CA ARG A 35 -10.92 14.83 -23.72
C ARG A 35 -9.93 14.67 -22.57
N ASP A 36 -10.34 14.04 -21.48
CA ASP A 36 -9.49 13.83 -20.30
C ASP A 36 -8.34 12.85 -20.62
N LEU A 37 -8.62 11.75 -21.32
CA LEU A 37 -7.61 10.76 -21.71
C LEU A 37 -6.60 11.33 -22.71
N LYS A 38 -7.04 12.16 -23.66
CA LYS A 38 -6.13 12.82 -24.64
C LYS A 38 -5.09 13.73 -23.98
N ARG A 39 -5.36 14.25 -22.79
CA ARG A 39 -4.41 15.11 -22.04
C ARG A 39 -3.34 14.31 -21.31
N THR A 40 -3.50 12.99 -21.23
CA THR A 40 -2.54 12.10 -20.57
C THR A 40 -1.44 11.70 -21.55
N LYS A 41 -0.17 11.72 -21.10
CA LYS A 41 0.96 11.22 -21.89
C LYS A 41 0.78 9.74 -22.23
N ILE A 42 1.25 9.33 -23.41
CA ILE A 42 1.06 7.97 -23.92
C ILE A 42 1.60 6.90 -22.96
N ASP A 43 2.79 7.11 -22.39
CA ASP A 43 3.42 6.16 -21.46
C ASP A 43 2.57 5.96 -20.20
N ASN A 44 2.03 7.07 -19.66
CA ASN A 44 1.12 7.02 -18.51
C ASN A 44 -0.21 6.33 -18.87
N LEU A 45 -0.72 6.55 -20.09
CA LEU A 45 -1.95 5.91 -20.54
C LEU A 45 -1.81 4.38 -20.62
N LEU A 46 -0.65 3.89 -21.10
CA LEU A 46 -0.34 2.46 -21.16
C LEU A 46 -0.20 1.87 -19.76
N GLU A 47 0.56 2.52 -18.88
CA GLU A 47 0.76 2.08 -17.50
C GLU A 47 -0.56 2.02 -16.72
N ASN A 48 -1.40 3.05 -16.85
CA ASN A 48 -2.71 3.09 -16.21
C ASN A 48 -3.62 1.95 -16.70
N ARG A 49 -3.61 1.65 -18.01
CA ARG A 49 -4.36 0.54 -18.58
C ARG A 49 -3.88 -0.80 -18.02
N TYR A 50 -2.57 -1.01 -17.96
CA TYR A 50 -1.99 -2.23 -17.41
C TYR A 50 -2.39 -2.43 -15.94
N ARG A 51 -2.25 -1.39 -15.11
CA ARG A 51 -2.66 -1.43 -13.68
C ARG A 51 -4.12 -1.75 -13.50
N LYS A 52 -5.00 -1.09 -14.27
CA LYS A 52 -6.44 -1.33 -14.21
C LYS A 52 -6.75 -2.79 -14.51
N LEU A 53 -6.25 -3.34 -15.62
CA LEU A 53 -6.53 -4.73 -16.01
C LEU A 53 -5.98 -5.74 -15.00
N ARG A 54 -4.76 -5.51 -14.49
CA ARG A 54 -4.13 -6.40 -13.48
C ARG A 54 -4.88 -6.38 -12.14
N SER A 55 -5.55 -5.28 -11.80
CA SER A 55 -6.34 -5.17 -10.57
C SER A 55 -7.69 -5.89 -10.63
N ILE A 56 -8.12 -6.33 -11.82
CA ILE A 56 -9.39 -7.04 -11.97
C ILE A 56 -9.23 -8.47 -11.45
N GLY A 57 -10.16 -8.87 -10.57
CA GLY A 57 -10.17 -10.17 -9.92
C GLY A 57 -9.64 -10.11 -8.49
N SER A 58 -9.62 -11.26 -7.82
CA SER A 58 -9.02 -11.38 -6.49
C SER A 58 -8.27 -12.70 -6.43
N SER A 59 -6.99 -12.64 -6.05
CA SER A 59 -6.21 -13.84 -5.85
C SER A 59 -6.64 -14.56 -4.56
N ASP A 60 -6.40 -15.87 -4.47
CA ASP A 60 -6.67 -16.61 -3.24
C ASP A 60 -5.88 -16.07 -2.04
N ALA A 61 -4.66 -15.60 -2.31
CA ALA A 61 -3.83 -14.91 -1.33
C ALA A 61 -4.48 -13.61 -0.84
N ASP A 62 -5.03 -12.79 -1.73
CA ASP A 62 -5.75 -11.56 -1.36
C ASP A 62 -7.02 -11.89 -0.57
N ARG A 63 -7.73 -12.96 -0.96
CA ARG A 63 -8.93 -13.42 -0.26
C ARG A 63 -8.60 -13.84 1.17
N LEU A 64 -7.50 -14.57 1.37
CA LEU A 64 -7.04 -15.03 2.67
C LEU A 64 -6.51 -13.87 3.53
N ARG A 65 -5.78 -12.92 2.92
CA ARG A 65 -5.37 -11.66 3.57
C ARG A 65 -6.57 -10.90 4.10
N ARG A 66 -7.61 -10.67 3.28
CA ARG A 66 -8.85 -9.98 3.70
C ARG A 66 -9.56 -10.68 4.87
N LYS A 67 -9.63 -12.02 4.85
CA LYS A 67 -10.22 -12.80 5.96
C LYS A 67 -9.44 -12.66 7.27
N THR A 68 -8.11 -12.59 7.19
CA THR A 68 -7.23 -12.49 8.38
C THR A 68 -6.95 -11.05 8.82
N GLN A 69 -7.37 -10.06 8.03
CA GLN A 69 -7.07 -8.64 8.22
C GLN A 69 -7.59 -8.13 9.56
N ALA A 70 -8.84 -8.44 9.93
CA ALA A 70 -9.43 -8.00 11.19
C ALA A 70 -8.66 -8.49 12.44
N GLY A 71 -8.11 -9.71 12.39
CA GLY A 71 -7.27 -10.25 13.47
C GLY A 71 -5.90 -9.56 13.52
N ARG A 72 -5.28 -9.35 12.36
CA ARG A 72 -4.01 -8.63 12.22
C ARG A 72 -4.12 -7.19 12.74
N ASP A 73 -5.20 -6.48 12.40
CA ASP A 73 -5.41 -5.09 12.80
C ASP A 73 -5.58 -4.97 14.32
N ARG A 74 -6.29 -5.91 14.96
CA ARG A 74 -6.42 -5.98 16.42
C ARG A 74 -5.07 -6.22 17.10
N ILE A 75 -4.28 -7.17 16.60
CA ILE A 75 -2.94 -7.47 17.13
C ILE A 75 -2.00 -6.28 16.96
N LYS A 76 -2.05 -5.60 15.80
CA LYS A 76 -1.25 -4.41 15.53
C LYS A 76 -1.62 -3.27 16.46
N ALA A 77 -2.91 -2.98 16.63
CA ALA A 77 -3.40 -1.95 17.56
C ALA A 77 -2.99 -2.26 19.01
N ALA A 78 -3.09 -3.52 19.44
CA ALA A 78 -2.62 -3.94 20.76
C ALA A 78 -1.10 -3.76 20.92
N LEU A 79 -0.29 -4.10 19.91
CA LEU A 79 1.17 -3.90 19.91
C LEU A 79 1.58 -2.42 19.99
N GLU A 80 0.85 -1.54 19.31
CA GLU A 80 1.08 -0.09 19.35
C GLU A 80 0.68 0.52 20.70
N ALA A 81 -0.32 -0.05 21.38
CA ALA A 81 -0.75 0.36 22.71
C ALA A 81 0.18 -0.13 23.84
N ILE A 82 1.11 -1.06 23.56
CA ILE A 82 2.10 -1.49 24.56
C ILE A 82 3.16 -0.38 24.68
N PRO A 83 3.38 0.19 25.89
CA PRO A 83 4.43 1.17 26.08
C PRO A 83 5.79 0.52 25.78
N LYS A 84 6.54 1.10 24.82
CA LYS A 84 7.90 0.65 24.52
C LYS A 84 8.76 0.88 25.76
N LYS A 85 9.05 -0.19 26.51
CA LYS A 85 10.03 -0.17 27.59
C LYS A 85 11.33 0.36 26.98
N SER A 86 11.76 1.55 27.41
CA SER A 86 13.07 2.10 27.07
C SER A 86 14.10 1.00 27.33
N LYS A 87 14.98 0.75 26.36
CA LYS A 87 16.10 -0.18 26.56
C LYS A 87 16.89 0.32 27.78
N GLU A 88 16.64 -0.24 28.95
CA GLU A 88 17.48 -0.05 30.12
C GLU A 88 18.88 -0.50 29.72
N ALA A 89 19.82 0.44 29.79
CA ALA A 89 21.21 0.21 29.50
C ALA A 89 21.71 -0.91 30.42
N ILE A 90 22.06 -2.06 29.83
CA ILE A 90 22.83 -3.07 30.52
C ILE A 90 24.14 -2.39 30.95
N PRO A 91 24.45 -2.26 32.26
CA PRO A 91 25.66 -1.57 32.69
C PRO A 91 26.85 -2.38 32.20
N LYS A 92 27.66 -1.80 31.33
CA LYS A 92 28.95 -2.35 30.92
C LYS A 92 29.80 -2.41 32.20
N LYS A 93 30.00 -3.61 32.77
CA LYS A 93 30.99 -3.82 33.83
C LYS A 93 32.34 -3.31 33.32
N SER A 94 32.83 -2.27 33.96
CA SER A 94 34.18 -1.75 33.80
C SER A 94 35.18 -2.90 34.01
N LYS A 95 35.98 -3.19 32.98
CA LYS A 95 37.22 -3.91 33.17
C LYS A 95 38.19 -2.92 33.82
N GLU A 96 38.27 -2.92 35.14
CA GLU A 96 39.39 -2.29 35.84
C GLU A 96 40.67 -3.04 35.46
N ALA A 97 41.54 -2.32 34.77
CA ALA A 97 42.89 -2.73 34.48
C ALA A 97 43.69 -2.74 35.79
N VAL A 98 43.78 -3.90 36.44
CA VAL A 98 44.76 -4.13 37.50
C VAL A 98 46.12 -4.34 36.82
N THR A 99 46.90 -3.25 36.71
CA THR A 99 48.31 -3.32 36.36
C THR A 99 49.08 -4.02 37.49
N LYS A 100 49.27 -5.34 37.40
CA LYS A 100 50.28 -6.02 38.19
C LYS A 100 51.65 -5.74 37.59
N LYS A 101 52.42 -4.88 38.25
CA LYS A 101 53.88 -4.82 38.12
C LYS A 101 54.45 -6.16 38.58
N SER A 102 55.08 -6.90 37.68
CA SER A 102 56.04 -7.96 38.04
C SER A 102 57.20 -7.94 37.06
N LYS A 103 58.34 -7.41 37.54
CA LYS A 103 59.69 -7.69 37.01
C LYS A 103 59.89 -9.22 37.00
N PRO A 104 60.66 -9.78 36.05
CA PRO A 104 62.11 -9.87 36.26
C PRO A 104 62.96 -9.66 35.01
N VAL A 105 64.15 -9.09 35.20
CA VAL A 105 65.26 -9.16 34.25
C VAL A 105 66.23 -10.20 34.81
N PRO A 106 66.57 -11.26 34.06
CA PRO A 106 67.83 -11.96 34.27
C PRO A 106 68.88 -11.47 33.27
N ALA A 107 70.10 -11.35 33.80
CA ALA A 107 71.30 -10.85 33.14
C ALA A 107 72.06 -11.95 32.36
N LYS A 108 72.92 -11.48 31.44
CA LYS A 108 74.04 -12.18 30.74
C LYS A 108 73.61 -13.26 29.73
N VAL A 109 74.23 -13.39 28.55
CA VAL A 109 75.64 -13.23 28.14
C VAL A 109 75.71 -12.51 26.79
#